data_AF-A0A350G0F9-F1
#
_entry.id   AF-A0A350G0F9-F1
#
_cell.length_a   1.000
_cell.length_b   1.000
_cell.length_c   1.000
_cell.angle_alpha   90.00
_cell.angle_beta   90.00
_cell.angle_gamma   90.00
#
_symmetry.space_group_name_H-M   'P 1'
#
loop_
_entity.id
_entity.type
_entity.pdbx_description
1 polymer ?
#
loop_
_entity_poly.entity_id
_entity_poly.type
_entity_poly.pdbx_seq_one_letter_code
_entity_poly.pdbx_strand_id
1 'polypeptide(L)'
;GDAPEGSRYEAFWRRFYREDFNGKKQVFDLQEAVLEMANERGVSGYAFALAWCLSQPGVTSPIIGPRALAQLTDSLSALEVTLTDDERKKLDSISPPESMTVPYLDYKGKHQFRP
;
A
#
# COMPACT_ATOMS: atom_id res chain seq x y z
N GLY A 1 14.65 12.77 1.14
CA GLY A 1 16.08 12.93 0.85
C GLY A 1 16.22 12.89 -0.65
N ASP A 2 16.88 13.88 -1.24
CA ASP A 2 16.98 13.99 -2.69
C ASP A 2 17.85 12.88 -3.29
N ALA A 3 17.50 12.47 -4.51
CA ALA A 3 18.27 11.52 -5.27
C ALA A 3 19.63 12.14 -5.69
N PRO A 4 20.73 11.35 -5.71
CA PRO A 4 22.01 11.83 -6.24
C PRO A 4 21.90 12.20 -7.71
N GLU A 5 22.46 13.35 -8.08
CA GLU A 5 22.42 13.93 -9.42
C GLU A 5 23.02 12.97 -10.47
N GLY A 6 22.32 12.77 -11.59
CA GLY A 6 22.72 11.90 -12.70
C GLY A 6 22.53 10.40 -12.46
N SER A 7 21.97 9.99 -11.31
CA SER A 7 21.71 8.59 -11.03
C SER A 7 20.51 8.05 -11.83
N ARG A 8 20.54 6.75 -12.18
CA ARG A 8 19.34 6.04 -12.68
C ARG A 8 18.14 6.17 -11.73
N TYR A 9 18.44 6.40 -10.45
CA TYR A 9 17.49 6.60 -9.37
C TYR A 9 16.80 7.99 -9.48
N GLU A 10 17.50 9.04 -9.91
CA GLU A 10 16.94 10.41 -10.02
C GLU A 10 15.84 10.54 -11.09
N ALA A 11 16.10 10.09 -12.31
CA ALA A 11 15.16 10.24 -13.43
C ALA A 11 13.87 9.42 -13.22
N PHE A 12 14.01 8.20 -12.67
CA PHE A 12 12.89 7.32 -12.36
C PHE A 12 12.02 7.89 -11.23
N TRP A 13 12.61 8.21 -10.08
CA TRP A 13 11.85 8.67 -8.92
C TRP A 13 11.23 10.06 -9.11
N ARG A 14 11.88 10.97 -9.86
CA ARG A 14 11.35 12.33 -10.05
C ARG A 14 10.07 12.35 -10.90
N ARG A 15 9.96 11.48 -11.92
CA ARG A 15 8.72 11.26 -12.68
C ARG A 15 7.69 10.54 -11.81
N PHE A 16 8.09 9.43 -11.19
CA PHE A 16 7.22 8.59 -10.37
C PHE A 16 6.58 9.36 -9.19
N TYR A 17 7.36 10.14 -8.44
CA TYR A 17 6.82 10.94 -7.32
C TYR A 17 5.90 12.07 -7.79
N ARG A 18 6.24 12.75 -8.88
CA ARG A 18 5.55 13.99 -9.27
C ARG A 18 4.28 13.74 -10.08
N GLU A 19 4.32 12.76 -10.98
CA GLU A 19 3.22 12.50 -11.92
C GLU A 19 2.33 11.34 -11.44
N ASP A 20 2.93 10.29 -10.87
CA ASP A 20 2.21 9.04 -10.55
C ASP A 20 1.73 8.97 -9.09
N PHE A 21 2.49 9.54 -8.15
CA PHE A 21 2.19 9.51 -6.71
C PHE A 21 1.51 10.79 -6.18
N ASN A 22 2.12 11.97 -6.35
CA ASN A 22 1.58 13.23 -5.79
C ASN A 22 0.41 13.81 -6.60
N GLY A 23 0.22 13.40 -7.85
CA GLY A 23 -0.81 13.94 -8.74
C GLY A 23 -2.21 13.35 -8.56
N LYS A 24 -2.37 12.31 -7.74
CA LYS A 24 -3.61 11.52 -7.65
C LYS A 24 -4.22 11.57 -6.24
N LYS A 25 -5.27 12.39 -6.08
CA LYS A 25 -6.08 12.49 -4.86
C LYS A 25 -6.47 11.11 -4.29
N GLN A 26 -6.78 10.16 -5.16
CA GLN A 26 -7.13 8.78 -4.82
C GLN A 26 -6.08 8.05 -3.93
N VAL A 27 -4.78 8.31 -4.14
CA VAL A 27 -3.71 7.69 -3.33
C VAL A 27 -3.81 8.17 -1.88
N PHE A 28 -4.01 9.47 -1.68
CA PHE A 28 -4.15 10.07 -0.36
C PHE A 28 -5.48 9.70 0.29
N ASP A 29 -6.57 9.64 -0.48
CA ASP A 29 -7.88 9.19 0.02
C ASP A 29 -7.79 7.74 0.54
N LEU A 30 -7.08 6.87 -0.17
CA LEU A 30 -6.84 5.48 0.25
C LEU A 30 -5.98 5.43 1.52
N GLN A 31 -4.91 6.23 1.56
CA GLN A 31 -4.03 6.31 2.72
C GLN A 31 -4.79 6.79 3.97
N GLU A 32 -5.60 7.83 3.85
CA GLU A 32 -6.43 8.37 4.94
C GLU A 32 -7.40 7.30 5.45
N ALA A 33 -8.11 6.62 4.55
CA ALA A 33 -9.02 5.54 4.94
C ALA A 33 -8.30 4.40 5.68
N VAL A 34 -7.10 4.00 5.22
CA VAL A 34 -6.28 2.98 5.90
C VAL A 34 -5.87 3.45 7.29
N LEU A 35 -5.40 4.69 7.43
CA LEU A 35 -4.97 5.22 8.72
C LEU A 35 -6.13 5.36 9.71
N GLU A 36 -7.32 5.78 9.26
CA GLU A 36 -8.53 5.85 10.07
C GLU A 36 -8.87 4.47 10.65
N MET A 37 -9.01 3.44 9.81
CA MET A 37 -9.37 2.08 10.24
C MET A 37 -8.27 1.43 11.09
N ALA A 38 -7.00 1.71 10.80
CA ALA A 38 -5.88 1.24 11.62
C ALA A 38 -5.92 1.84 13.04
N ASN A 39 -6.19 3.15 13.14
CA ASN A 39 -6.30 3.85 14.43
C ASN A 39 -7.46 3.32 15.28
N GLU A 40 -8.62 3.04 14.67
CA GLU A 40 -9.77 2.42 15.37
C GLU A 40 -9.42 1.08 16.03
N ARG A 41 -8.41 0.38 15.50
CA ARG A 41 -7.94 -0.92 15.96
C ARG A 41 -6.68 -0.84 16.83
N GLY A 42 -6.13 0.36 17.02
CA GLY A 42 -4.89 0.55 17.77
C GLY A 42 -3.65 -0.05 17.11
N VAL A 43 -3.66 -0.23 15.79
CA VAL A 43 -2.52 -0.76 15.00
C VAL A 43 -1.96 0.30 14.07
N SER A 44 -0.74 0.10 13.57
CA SER A 44 -0.18 1.01 12.56
C SER A 44 -0.84 0.79 11.19
N GLY A 45 -0.83 1.83 10.35
CA GLY A 45 -1.25 1.69 8.95
C GLY A 45 -0.40 0.66 8.18
N TYR A 46 0.86 0.45 8.58
CA TYR A 46 1.73 -0.58 8.02
C TYR A 46 1.23 -1.98 8.36
N ALA A 47 0.92 -2.24 9.62
CA ALA A 47 0.35 -3.51 10.07
C ALA A 47 -1.01 -3.78 9.40
N PHE A 48 -1.87 -2.76 9.31
CA PHE A 48 -3.17 -2.89 8.64
C PHE A 48 -3.04 -3.22 7.15
N ALA A 49 -2.12 -2.56 6.43
CA ALA A 49 -1.86 -2.86 5.03
C ALA A 49 -1.32 -4.28 4.83
N LEU A 50 -0.44 -4.76 5.71
CA LEU A 50 0.03 -6.15 5.66
C LEU A 50 -1.08 -7.16 5.94
N ALA A 51 -1.98 -6.87 6.88
CA ALA A 51 -3.15 -7.70 7.16
C ALA A 51 -4.08 -7.78 5.94
N TRP A 52 -4.24 -6.67 5.22
CA TRP A 52 -4.96 -6.66 3.95
C TRP A 52 -4.29 -7.60 2.92
N CYS A 53 -2.97 -7.53 2.75
CA CYS A 53 -2.23 -8.42 1.84
C CYS A 53 -2.40 -9.90 2.23
N LEU A 54 -2.26 -10.23 3.51
CA LEU A 54 -2.42 -11.58 4.04
C LEU A 54 -3.83 -12.15 3.80
N SER A 55 -4.84 -11.28 3.70
CA SER A 55 -6.22 -11.69 3.43
C SER A 55 -6.52 -11.97 1.95
N GLN A 56 -5.61 -11.66 1.03
CA GLN A 56 -5.88 -11.83 -0.40
C GLN A 56 -5.75 -13.28 -0.87
N PRO A 57 -6.70 -13.79 -1.68
CA PRO A 57 -6.54 -15.07 -2.35
C PRO A 57 -5.28 -15.09 -3.23
N GLY A 58 -4.44 -16.11 -3.06
CA GLY A 58 -3.21 -16.28 -3.83
C GLY A 58 -1.96 -15.65 -3.21
N VAL A 59 -2.09 -14.86 -2.15
CA VAL A 59 -0.94 -14.38 -1.37
C VAL A 59 -0.57 -15.43 -0.33
N THR A 60 0.60 -16.05 -0.47
CA THR A 60 1.11 -16.99 0.54
C THR A 60 1.80 -16.25 1.70
N SER A 61 2.56 -15.21 1.40
CA SER A 61 3.20 -14.35 2.39
C SER A 61 3.57 -13.00 1.78
N PRO A 62 3.30 -11.86 2.44
CA PRO A 62 3.91 -10.59 2.09
C PRO A 62 5.42 -10.63 2.42
N ILE A 63 6.21 -9.93 1.61
CA ILE A 63 7.65 -9.74 1.86
C ILE A 63 7.83 -8.41 2.60
N ILE A 64 8.54 -8.44 3.73
CA ILE A 64 8.83 -7.25 4.54
C ILE A 64 10.34 -6.99 4.62
N GLY A 65 10.73 -5.72 4.72
CA GLY A 65 12.13 -5.30 4.81
C GLY A 65 12.39 -4.28 5.93
N PRO A 66 12.13 -4.64 7.21
CA PRO A 66 12.36 -3.73 8.34
C PRO A 66 13.87 -3.46 8.50
N ARG A 67 14.23 -2.21 8.81
CA ARG A 67 15.62 -1.81 9.12
C ARG A 67 15.88 -1.66 10.62
N ALA A 68 14.83 -1.77 11.43
CA ALA A 68 14.89 -1.68 12.88
C ALA A 68 13.96 -2.72 13.50
N LEU A 69 14.30 -3.20 14.70
CA LEU A 69 13.51 -4.21 15.41
C LEU A 69 12.08 -3.75 15.65
N ALA A 70 11.87 -2.47 15.98
CA ALA A 70 10.53 -1.91 16.19
C ALA A 70 9.63 -2.04 14.94
N GLN A 71 10.20 -1.92 13.73
CA GLN A 71 9.45 -2.10 12.48
C GLN A 71 9.09 -3.56 12.23
N LEU A 72 10.00 -4.47 12.60
CA LEU A 72 9.71 -5.90 12.56
C LEU A 72 8.57 -6.23 13.53
N THR A 73 8.66 -5.78 14.78
CA THR A 73 7.62 -6.00 15.78
C THR A 73 6.28 -5.43 15.33
N ASP A 74 6.26 -4.21 14.80
CA ASP A 74 5.04 -3.59 14.27
C ASP A 74 4.43 -4.39 13.11
N SER A 75 5.26 -4.93 12.21
CA SER A 75 4.76 -5.77 11.11
C SER A 75 4.05 -7.04 11.59
N LEU A 76 4.46 -7.60 12.73
CA LEU A 76 3.87 -8.82 13.28
C LEU A 76 2.46 -8.59 13.83
N SER A 77 2.14 -7.37 14.27
CA SER A 77 0.79 -6.99 14.70
C SER A 77 -0.26 -7.15 13.59
N ALA A 78 0.16 -7.22 12.32
CA ALA A 78 -0.73 -7.52 11.20
C ALA A 78 -1.45 -8.87 11.34
N LEU A 79 -0.84 -9.84 12.02
CA LEU A 79 -1.41 -11.18 12.23
C LEU A 79 -2.63 -11.19 13.15
N GLU A 80 -2.82 -10.12 13.92
CA GLU A 80 -3.95 -9.95 14.85
C GLU A 80 -5.12 -9.20 14.21
N VAL A 81 -4.94 -8.68 13.00
CA VAL A 81 -5.94 -7.86 12.32
C VAL A 81 -6.71 -8.69 11.31
N THR A 82 -8.01 -8.84 11.54
CA THR A 82 -8.96 -9.36 10.55
C THR A 82 -9.83 -8.21 10.03
N LEU A 83 -9.71 -7.92 8.73
CA LEU A 83 -10.56 -6.93 8.08
C LEU A 83 -12.00 -7.44 7.99
N THR A 84 -12.96 -6.54 8.17
CA THR A 84 -14.38 -6.82 7.95
C THR A 84 -14.74 -6.68 6.48
N ASP A 85 -15.91 -7.18 6.10
CA ASP A 85 -16.41 -7.00 4.73
C ASP A 85 -16.68 -5.54 4.39
N ASP A 86 -17.07 -4.73 5.36
CA ASP A 86 -17.39 -3.33 5.12
C ASP A 86 -16.11 -2.48 4.97
N GLU A 87 -15.05 -2.79 5.72
CA GLU A 87 -13.73 -2.19 5.50
C GLU A 87 -13.19 -2.57 4.12
N ARG A 88 -13.34 -3.85 3.72
CA ARG A 88 -12.98 -4.30 2.36
C ARG A 88 -13.74 -3.51 1.30
N LYS A 89 -15.06 -3.35 1.44
CA LYS A 89 -15.89 -2.57 0.51
C LYS A 89 -15.48 -1.09 0.49
N LYS A 90 -15.15 -0.50 1.64
CA LYS A 90 -14.67 0.89 1.73
C LYS A 90 -13.38 1.06 0.92
N LEU A 91 -12.40 0.17 1.12
CA LEU A 91 -11.16 0.16 0.33
C LEU A 91 -11.43 -0.05 -1.16
N ASP A 92 -12.27 -1.03 -1.52
CA ASP A 92 -12.63 -1.33 -2.92
C ASP A 92 -13.35 -0.14 -3.60
N SER A 93 -14.10 0.67 -2.85
CA SER A 93 -14.75 1.87 -3.40
C SER A 93 -13.76 2.97 -3.80
N ILE A 94 -12.61 3.03 -3.13
CA ILE A 94 -11.54 4.00 -3.40
C ILE A 94 -10.54 3.43 -4.39
N SER A 95 -10.20 2.15 -4.27
CA SER A 95 -9.24 1.42 -5.10
C SER A 95 -9.89 0.13 -5.61
N PRO A 96 -10.70 0.19 -6.68
CA PRO A 96 -11.42 -0.95 -7.19
C PRO A 96 -10.51 -2.12 -7.59
N PRO A 97 -10.97 -3.37 -7.48
CA PRO A 97 -10.29 -4.52 -8.07
C PRO A 97 -10.00 -4.29 -9.56
N GLU A 98 -8.92 -4.89 -10.07
CA GLU A 98 -8.38 -4.69 -11.43
C GLU A 98 -7.91 -3.26 -11.75
N SER A 99 -7.97 -2.33 -10.78
CA SER A 99 -7.41 -0.98 -10.92
C SER A 99 -6.04 -0.88 -10.27
N MET A 100 -5.29 0.16 -10.65
CA MET A 100 -3.97 0.44 -10.09
C MET A 100 -3.91 1.92 -9.70
N THR A 101 -3.94 2.16 -8.39
CA THR A 101 -3.98 3.51 -7.81
C THR A 101 -2.67 4.28 -8.09
N VAL A 102 -1.53 3.59 -7.99
CA VAL A 102 -0.22 4.09 -8.40
C VAL A 102 0.31 3.27 -9.57
N PRO A 103 0.46 3.84 -10.78
CA PRO A 103 0.96 3.09 -11.92
C PRO A 103 2.44 2.71 -11.74
N TYR A 104 2.76 1.42 -11.87
CA TYR A 104 4.14 0.92 -11.89
C TYR A 104 4.59 0.64 -13.32
N LEU A 105 5.72 1.23 -13.75
CA LEU A 105 6.39 0.99 -15.04
C LEU A 105 5.48 1.10 -16.29
N ASP A 106 4.59 2.09 -16.35
CA ASP A 106 3.66 2.31 -17.48
C ASP A 106 2.79 1.08 -17.83
N TYR A 107 2.65 0.12 -16.89
CA TYR A 107 1.88 -1.10 -17.10
C TYR A 107 0.38 -0.78 -17.19
N LYS A 108 -0.26 -1.22 -18.28
CA LYS A 108 -1.70 -1.01 -18.57
C LYS A 108 -2.54 -2.29 -18.57
N GLY A 109 -1.96 -3.40 -18.12
CA GLY A 109 -2.69 -4.68 -18.05
C GLY A 109 -3.69 -4.70 -16.90
N LYS A 110 -4.74 -5.52 -17.04
CA LYS A 110 -5.68 -5.81 -15.96
C LYS A 110 -5.13 -6.97 -15.13
N HIS A 111 -5.06 -6.79 -13.82
CA HIS A 111 -4.66 -7.87 -12.92
C HIS A 111 -5.88 -8.72 -12.56
N GLN A 112 -5.78 -10.03 -12.78
CA GLN A 112 -6.83 -10.99 -12.44
C GLN A 112 -7.04 -11.13 -10.92
N PHE A 113 -6.04 -10.69 -10.14
CA PHE A 113 -6.04 -10.66 -8.68
C PHE A 113 -5.98 -9.21 -8.20
N ARG A 114 -6.51 -8.95 -6.99
CA ARG A 114 -6.35 -7.65 -6.32
C ARG A 114 -4.85 -7.43 -6.06
N PRO A 115 -4.22 -6.35 -6.57
CA PRO A 115 -2.80 -6.08 -6.34
C PRO A 115 -2.52 -5.75 -4.87
#